data_AF-A0A6V2A4N3-F1
#
_entry.id   AF-A0A6V2A4N3-F1
#
_cell.length_a   1.000
_cell.length_b   1.000
_cell.length_c   1.000
_cell.angle_alpha   90.00
_cell.angle_beta   90.00
_cell.angle_gamma   90.00
#
_symmetry.space_group_name_H-M   'P 1'
#
loop_
_entity.id
_entity.type
_entity.pdbx_description
1 polymer ?
#
loop_
_entity_poly.entity_id
_entity_poly.type
_entity_poly.pdbx_seq_one_letter_code
_entity_poly.pdbx_strand_id
1 'polypeptide(L)'
;MMNTEVAQVGGDSSSTPPSHPPVVYAVRHAQSVANSVKEADRVEYYKRCWLDDSTLPADRRLRDCVLTPEGAAATLSVALDPKEESSESSILIVVSPLTRALLTACLLFHRLQTAEGVRVLTVVEPAAVERLNAPHDIVENVGRQVASVFEEIYPFLLDVEAPPGAVALARALEASCQDLAQQWWFSAAEPGQLPQRVLESGVEERRERLRECIKRHVRDAGCAVSRVFVVCHWGVLFTLTGVKGAANLESVEVKGFLD
;
A
#
# COMPACT_ATOMS: atom_id res chain seq x y z
N MET A 1 9.16 61.12 -6.78
CA MET A 1 8.13 60.09 -6.62
C MET A 1 8.58 58.89 -7.43
N MET A 2 8.79 57.76 -6.76
CA MET A 2 9.41 56.55 -7.31
C MET A 2 8.42 55.80 -8.20
N ASN A 3 8.78 55.56 -9.46
CA ASN A 3 8.11 54.58 -10.31
C ASN A 3 8.61 53.21 -9.92
N THR A 4 7.69 52.34 -9.51
CA THR A 4 7.99 50.94 -9.18
C THR A 4 7.58 50.11 -10.40
N GLU A 5 8.57 49.61 -11.14
CA GLU A 5 8.35 48.60 -12.18
C GLU A 5 7.98 47.27 -11.49
N VAL A 6 6.78 46.79 -11.79
CA VAL A 6 6.32 45.46 -11.39
C VAL A 6 6.86 44.47 -12.43
N ALA A 7 7.89 43.71 -12.05
CA ALA A 7 8.34 42.57 -12.82
C ALA A 7 7.25 41.49 -12.81
N GLN A 8 6.66 41.24 -13.98
CA GLN A 8 5.84 40.05 -14.20
C GLN A 8 6.77 38.83 -14.18
N VAL A 9 6.61 38.00 -13.14
CA VAL A 9 7.23 36.68 -13.07
C VAL A 9 6.52 35.79 -14.07
N GLY A 10 7.14 35.61 -15.23
CA GLY A 10 6.84 34.51 -16.14
C GLY A 10 7.25 33.19 -15.51
N GLY A 11 6.34 32.22 -15.56
CA GLY A 11 6.55 30.86 -15.11
C GLY A 11 5.53 29.97 -15.79
N ASP A 12 5.67 29.86 -17.11
CA ASP A 12 5.03 28.82 -17.91
C ASP A 12 5.31 27.46 -17.27
N SER A 13 4.28 26.87 -16.67
CA SER A 13 4.21 25.43 -16.44
C SER A 13 3.19 24.86 -17.40
N SER A 14 3.50 24.96 -18.70
CA SER A 14 2.82 24.17 -19.72
C SER A 14 3.32 22.72 -19.64
N SER A 15 3.04 22.04 -18.52
CA SER A 15 3.17 20.59 -18.46
C SER A 15 2.13 20.03 -19.42
N THR A 16 2.56 19.68 -20.62
CA THR A 16 1.73 18.94 -21.57
C THR A 16 1.27 17.67 -20.84
N PRO A 17 -0.04 17.40 -20.75
CA PRO A 17 -0.51 16.20 -20.08
C PRO A 17 0.14 14.97 -20.75
N PRO A 18 0.56 13.96 -19.97
CA PRO A 18 1.17 12.77 -20.52
C PRO A 18 0.25 12.16 -21.59
N SER A 19 0.83 11.76 -22.73
CA SER A 19 0.08 11.27 -23.88
C SER A 19 -0.67 9.96 -23.62
N HIS A 20 -0.34 9.28 -22.50
CA HIS A 20 -0.96 8.02 -22.08
C HIS A 20 -1.19 8.01 -20.56
N PRO A 21 -2.29 7.38 -20.08
CA PRO A 21 -2.50 7.15 -18.66
C PRO A 21 -1.38 6.25 -18.09
N PRO A 22 -1.06 6.39 -16.79
CA PRO A 22 -0.03 5.56 -16.17
C PRO A 22 -0.42 4.09 -16.16
N VAL A 23 0.57 3.22 -16.30
CA VAL A 23 0.38 1.77 -16.14
C VAL A 23 0.24 1.43 -14.66
N VAL A 24 -0.80 0.67 -14.30
CA VAL A 24 -1.08 0.31 -12.91
C VAL A 24 -0.74 -1.15 -12.66
N TYR A 25 -0.02 -1.42 -11.59
CA TYR A 25 0.30 -2.77 -11.11
C TYR A 25 -0.29 -2.99 -9.72
N ALA A 26 -0.94 -4.12 -9.49
CA ALA A 26 -1.30 -4.59 -8.17
C ALA A 26 -0.24 -5.59 -7.70
N VAL A 27 0.38 -5.31 -6.55
CA VAL A 27 1.44 -6.14 -5.96
C VAL A 27 0.94 -6.75 -4.66
N ARG A 28 0.90 -8.07 -4.56
CA ARG A 28 0.56 -8.75 -3.30
C ARG A 28 1.75 -8.66 -2.33
N HIS A 29 1.47 -8.34 -1.06
CA HIS A 29 2.49 -8.31 -0.02
C HIS A 29 3.27 -9.64 0.10
N ALA A 30 4.47 -9.57 0.66
CA ALA A 30 5.33 -10.72 0.89
C ALA A 30 4.77 -11.66 1.97
N GLN A 31 5.42 -12.82 2.17
CA GLN A 31 4.97 -13.78 3.18
C GLN A 31 4.97 -13.15 4.57
N SER A 32 3.79 -13.05 5.18
CA SER A 32 3.59 -12.59 6.55
C SER A 32 3.38 -13.75 7.52
N VAL A 33 3.42 -13.45 8.82
CA VAL A 33 3.05 -14.41 9.88
C VAL A 33 1.69 -15.05 9.58
N ALA A 34 0.72 -14.26 9.14
CA ALA A 34 -0.60 -14.75 8.78
C ALA A 34 -0.56 -15.78 7.64
N ASN A 35 0.31 -15.60 6.63
CA ASN A 35 0.47 -16.58 5.56
C ASN A 35 1.10 -17.88 6.08
N SER A 36 2.16 -17.76 6.89
CA SER A 36 2.86 -18.91 7.46
C SER A 36 1.94 -19.75 8.37
N VAL A 37 1.18 -19.11 9.26
CA VAL A 37 0.19 -19.82 10.10
C VAL A 37 -0.90 -20.47 9.24
N LYS A 38 -1.43 -19.77 8.23
CA LYS A 38 -2.45 -20.34 7.34
C LYS A 38 -1.96 -21.56 6.58
N GLU A 39 -0.69 -21.57 6.16
CA GLU A 39 -0.08 -22.67 5.44
C GLU A 39 0.17 -23.88 6.34
N ALA A 40 0.69 -23.63 7.55
CA ALA A 40 0.97 -24.68 8.53
C ALA A 40 -0.30 -25.29 9.17
N ASP A 41 -1.25 -24.44 9.57
CA ASP A 41 -2.51 -24.86 10.20
C ASP A 41 -3.67 -23.93 9.81
N ARG A 42 -4.41 -24.35 8.78
CA ARG A 42 -5.59 -23.61 8.30
C ARG A 42 -6.67 -23.48 9.36
N VAL A 43 -6.86 -24.50 10.20
CA VAL A 43 -7.93 -24.49 11.23
C VAL A 43 -7.60 -23.45 12.29
N GLU A 44 -6.35 -23.44 12.76
CA GLU A 44 -5.88 -22.45 13.71
C GLU A 44 -5.92 -21.03 13.16
N TYR A 45 -5.51 -20.84 11.91
CA TYR A 45 -5.61 -19.54 11.23
C TYR A 45 -7.06 -19.01 11.26
N TYR A 46 -8.04 -19.83 10.88
CA TYR A 46 -9.44 -19.39 10.85
C TYR A 46 -10.00 -19.12 12.25
N LYS A 47 -9.59 -19.87 13.28
CA LYS A 47 -9.97 -19.58 14.67
C LYS A 47 -9.45 -18.22 15.13
N ARG A 48 -8.19 -17.91 14.83
CA ARG A 48 -7.53 -16.69 15.32
C ARG A 48 -7.83 -15.45 14.48
N CYS A 49 -8.02 -15.58 13.17
CA CYS A 49 -8.25 -14.41 12.31
C CYS A 49 -9.55 -13.66 12.62
N TRP A 50 -10.45 -14.27 13.39
CA TRP A 50 -11.71 -13.68 13.85
C TRP A 50 -11.60 -12.97 15.20
N LEU A 51 -10.49 -13.13 15.92
CA LEU A 51 -10.27 -12.49 17.22
C LEU A 51 -9.56 -11.15 17.04
N ASP A 52 -9.78 -10.20 17.94
CA ASP A 52 -8.91 -9.04 18.03
C ASP A 52 -7.55 -9.47 18.58
N ASP A 53 -6.50 -9.24 17.80
CA ASP A 53 -5.11 -9.53 18.14
C ASP A 53 -4.27 -8.26 18.36
N SER A 54 -4.91 -7.08 18.42
CA SER A 54 -4.28 -5.77 18.56
C SER A 54 -3.27 -5.67 19.71
N THR A 55 -3.52 -6.40 20.80
CA THR A 55 -2.68 -6.41 22.02
C THR A 55 -1.51 -7.40 21.95
N LEU A 56 -1.46 -8.28 20.95
CA LEU A 56 -0.39 -9.24 20.80
C LEU A 56 0.87 -8.59 20.17
N PRO A 57 2.06 -9.14 20.47
CA PRO A 57 3.28 -8.83 19.74
C PRO A 57 3.12 -9.01 18.22
N ALA A 58 3.84 -8.20 17.44
CA ALA A 58 3.66 -8.12 15.99
C ALA A 58 3.86 -9.45 15.24
N ASP A 59 4.78 -10.29 15.73
CA ASP A 59 5.10 -11.62 15.24
C ASP A 59 4.04 -12.68 15.61
N ARG A 60 3.06 -12.32 16.46
CA ARG A 60 1.95 -13.19 16.89
C ARG A 60 0.59 -12.71 16.40
N ARG A 61 0.51 -11.56 15.74
CA ARG A 61 -0.73 -11.08 15.11
C ARG A 61 -0.99 -11.82 13.80
N LEU A 62 -2.24 -11.86 13.38
CA LEU A 62 -2.71 -12.32 12.08
C LEU A 62 -3.35 -11.18 11.28
N ARG A 63 -4.12 -10.27 11.92
CA ARG A 63 -4.81 -9.18 11.21
C ARG A 63 -3.85 -8.12 10.70
N ASP A 64 -3.01 -7.60 11.59
CA ASP A 64 -1.99 -6.60 11.28
C ASP A 64 -0.59 -7.08 11.70
N CYS A 65 -0.16 -8.13 11.00
CA CYS A 65 1.11 -8.81 11.23
C CYS A 65 2.25 -8.23 10.39
N VAL A 66 3.47 -8.47 10.87
CA VAL A 66 4.72 -8.22 10.14
C VAL A 66 5.01 -9.31 9.11
N LEU A 67 6.06 -9.09 8.31
CA LEU A 67 6.62 -10.11 7.45
C LEU A 67 7.34 -11.19 8.26
N THR A 68 7.42 -12.39 7.70
CA THR A 68 8.37 -13.41 8.20
C THR A 68 9.79 -13.06 7.76
N PRO A 69 10.83 -13.59 8.42
CA PRO A 69 12.21 -13.45 7.94
C PRO A 69 12.37 -13.93 6.49
N GLU A 70 11.77 -15.06 6.13
CA GLU A 70 11.77 -15.61 4.79
C GLU A 70 11.07 -14.67 3.79
N GLY A 71 9.93 -14.11 4.17
CA GLY A 71 9.21 -13.12 3.37
C GLY A 71 10.02 -11.84 3.14
N ALA A 72 10.70 -11.34 4.17
CA ALA A 72 11.57 -10.16 4.05
C ALA A 72 12.76 -10.42 3.13
N ALA A 73 13.46 -11.55 3.32
CA ALA A 73 14.59 -11.95 2.48
C ALA A 73 14.17 -12.16 1.02
N ALA A 74 13.04 -12.83 0.77
CA ALA A 74 12.49 -13.00 -0.57
C ALA A 74 12.18 -11.64 -1.22
N THR A 75 11.61 -10.70 -0.49
CA THR A 75 11.30 -9.35 -1.00
C THR A 75 12.56 -8.60 -1.42
N LEU A 76 13.60 -8.62 -0.59
CA LEU A 76 14.89 -7.99 -0.91
C LEU A 76 15.54 -8.61 -2.15
N SER A 77 15.39 -9.91 -2.36
CA SER A 77 15.97 -10.62 -3.51
C SER A 77 15.34 -10.21 -4.85
N VAL A 78 14.09 -9.75 -4.84
CA VAL A 78 13.35 -9.32 -6.04
C VAL A 78 13.07 -7.81 -6.06
N ALA A 79 13.81 -7.04 -5.26
CA ALA A 79 13.67 -5.58 -5.22
C ALA A 79 13.78 -4.97 -6.63
N LEU A 80 12.83 -4.09 -6.97
CA LEU A 80 12.71 -3.52 -8.31
C LEU A 80 13.99 -2.77 -8.69
N ASP A 81 14.54 -3.06 -9.87
CA ASP A 81 15.75 -2.41 -10.37
C ASP A 81 15.37 -1.08 -11.06
N PRO A 82 15.89 0.08 -10.61
CA PRO A 82 15.64 1.37 -11.27
C PRO A 82 16.11 1.42 -12.72
N LYS A 83 17.02 0.54 -13.16
CA LYS A 83 17.48 0.50 -14.57
C LYS A 83 16.39 0.13 -15.56
N GLU A 84 15.28 -0.43 -15.08
CA GLU A 84 14.09 -0.71 -15.90
C GLU A 84 13.20 0.53 -16.12
N GLU A 85 13.57 1.66 -15.51
CA GLU A 85 12.86 2.93 -15.57
C GLU A 85 13.64 3.95 -16.43
N SER A 86 12.93 4.81 -17.15
CA SER A 86 13.58 5.91 -17.87
C SER A 86 14.00 7.00 -16.88
N SER A 87 15.07 7.73 -17.20
CA SER A 87 15.70 8.75 -16.34
C SER A 87 14.83 9.99 -16.03
N GLU A 88 13.57 10.00 -16.46
CA GLU A 88 12.59 11.07 -16.19
C GLU A 88 11.25 10.51 -15.67
N SER A 89 11.23 9.25 -15.21
CA SER A 89 10.01 8.59 -14.76
C SER A 89 9.62 9.02 -13.35
N SER A 90 8.38 9.48 -13.18
CA SER A 90 7.75 9.55 -11.85
C SER A 90 6.93 8.30 -11.59
N ILE A 91 7.09 7.72 -10.40
CA ILE A 91 6.43 6.49 -9.96
C ILE A 91 5.63 6.80 -8.72
N LEU A 92 4.36 6.38 -8.70
CA LEU A 92 3.50 6.47 -7.53
C LEU A 92 3.36 5.09 -6.87
N ILE A 93 3.73 4.99 -5.60
CA ILE A 93 3.57 3.79 -4.79
C ILE A 93 2.40 4.03 -3.82
N VAL A 94 1.28 3.36 -4.08
CA VAL A 94 0.08 3.36 -3.22
C VAL A 94 0.12 2.11 -2.36
N VAL A 95 0.12 2.28 -1.05
CA VAL A 95 0.33 1.17 -0.10
C VAL A 95 -0.87 0.99 0.80
N SER A 96 -1.29 -0.26 0.96
CA SER A 96 -2.26 -0.61 1.98
C SER A 96 -1.73 -0.27 3.39
N PRO A 97 -2.58 0.21 4.30
CA PRO A 97 -2.13 0.65 5.62
C PRO A 97 -1.62 -0.47 6.55
N LEU A 98 -1.82 -1.75 6.21
CA LEU A 98 -1.40 -2.86 7.08
C LEU A 98 0.11 -3.07 7.05
N THR A 99 0.70 -3.36 8.21
CA THR A 99 2.16 -3.41 8.46
C THR A 99 2.91 -4.24 7.42
N ARG A 100 2.43 -5.45 7.09
CA ARG A 100 3.04 -6.31 6.06
C ARG A 100 3.11 -5.67 4.66
N ALA A 101 2.13 -4.86 4.28
CA ALA A 101 2.13 -4.19 2.97
C ALA A 101 3.12 -3.01 2.98
N LEU A 102 3.13 -2.22 4.07
CA LEU A 102 4.13 -1.16 4.29
C LEU A 102 5.56 -1.71 4.26
N LEU A 103 5.83 -2.79 5.01
CA LEU A 103 7.13 -3.46 5.02
C LEU A 103 7.49 -4.01 3.64
N THR A 104 6.54 -4.63 2.93
CA THR A 104 6.79 -5.11 1.56
C THR A 104 7.17 -3.96 0.65
N ALA A 105 6.46 -2.83 0.69
CA ALA A 105 6.78 -1.66 -0.12
C ALA A 105 8.19 -1.13 0.18
N CYS A 106 8.52 -0.98 1.47
CA CYS A 106 9.84 -0.51 1.92
C CYS A 106 10.96 -1.39 1.38
N LEU A 107 10.82 -2.71 1.45
CA LEU A 107 11.85 -3.64 1.01
C LEU A 107 11.89 -3.78 -0.52
N LEU A 108 10.74 -3.78 -1.20
CA LEU A 108 10.63 -4.02 -2.64
C LEU A 108 11.12 -2.82 -3.46
N PHE A 109 10.81 -1.61 -3.02
CA PHE A 109 11.09 -0.38 -3.79
C PHE A 109 12.26 0.45 -3.24
N HIS A 110 13.03 -0.08 -2.28
CA HIS A 110 14.13 0.66 -1.63
C HIS A 110 15.15 1.24 -2.64
N ARG A 111 15.41 0.55 -3.75
CA ARG A 111 16.40 0.97 -4.76
C ARG A 111 15.93 2.19 -5.52
N LEU A 112 14.62 2.32 -5.77
CA LEU A 112 14.03 3.47 -6.46
C LEU A 112 14.19 4.75 -5.63
N GLN A 113 14.08 4.65 -4.31
CA GLN A 113 14.14 5.80 -3.41
C GLN A 113 15.50 6.52 -3.44
N THR A 114 16.56 5.81 -3.86
CA THR A 114 17.92 6.33 -3.97
C THR A 114 18.39 6.45 -5.42
N ALA A 115 17.53 6.14 -6.40
CA ALA A 115 17.89 6.17 -7.80
C ALA A 115 17.90 7.60 -8.35
N GLU A 116 18.95 7.95 -9.08
CA GLU A 116 19.04 9.23 -9.77
C GLU A 116 18.04 9.28 -10.94
N GLY A 117 17.34 10.41 -11.09
CA GLY A 117 16.37 10.62 -12.18
C GLY A 117 14.98 9.98 -11.98
N VAL A 118 14.80 9.13 -10.96
CA VAL A 118 13.48 8.55 -10.64
C VAL A 118 12.84 9.33 -9.50
N ARG A 119 11.66 9.92 -9.76
CA ARG A 119 10.87 10.58 -8.72
C ARG A 119 9.88 9.58 -8.12
N VAL A 120 10.12 9.16 -6.89
CA VAL A 120 9.21 8.27 -6.15
C VAL A 120 8.25 9.09 -5.30
N LEU A 121 6.96 8.87 -5.51
CA LEU A 121 5.86 9.40 -4.72
C LEU A 121 5.23 8.26 -3.92
N THR A 122 4.85 8.52 -2.67
CA THR A 122 4.28 7.50 -1.78
C THR A 122 2.98 7.97 -1.17
N VAL A 123 1.99 7.07 -1.13
CA VAL A 123 0.69 7.31 -0.49
C VAL A 123 0.27 6.06 0.26
N VAL A 124 -0.27 6.22 1.47
CA VAL A 124 -1.01 5.16 2.17
C VAL A 124 -2.50 5.33 1.91
N GLU A 125 -3.16 4.29 1.40
CA GLU A 125 -4.56 4.34 0.99
C GLU A 125 -5.43 3.34 1.78
N PRO A 126 -6.29 3.82 2.70
CA PRO A 126 -7.20 2.98 3.47
C PRO A 126 -8.12 2.09 2.62
N ALA A 127 -8.53 2.52 1.43
CA ALA A 127 -9.34 1.70 0.53
C ALA A 127 -8.62 0.42 0.07
N ALA A 128 -7.28 0.37 0.16
CA ALA A 128 -6.46 -0.79 -0.16
C ALA A 128 -6.26 -1.75 1.03
N VAL A 129 -6.95 -1.56 2.17
CA VAL A 129 -6.95 -2.53 3.29
C VAL A 129 -7.55 -3.87 2.86
N GLU A 130 -7.07 -5.01 3.39
CA GLU A 130 -7.61 -6.34 3.08
C GLU A 130 -9.09 -6.47 3.49
N ARG A 131 -9.84 -7.34 2.80
CA ARG A 131 -11.15 -7.77 3.27
C ARG A 131 -10.99 -8.57 4.56
N LEU A 132 -11.61 -8.08 5.63
CA LEU A 132 -11.80 -8.90 6.82
C LEU A 132 -12.78 -10.03 6.48
N ASN A 133 -12.34 -11.27 6.63
CA ASN A 133 -13.21 -12.45 6.64
C ASN A 133 -13.89 -12.59 8.02
N ALA A 134 -14.34 -11.50 8.63
CA ALA A 134 -15.00 -11.54 9.91
C ALA A 134 -16.51 -11.79 9.72
N PRO A 135 -17.17 -12.52 10.64
CA PRO A 135 -18.61 -12.46 10.74
C PRO A 135 -19.05 -11.00 10.91
N HIS A 136 -20.25 -10.74 10.42
CA HIS A 136 -21.00 -9.50 10.22
C HIS A 136 -21.18 -8.61 11.47
N ASP A 137 -20.44 -8.85 12.54
CA ASP A 137 -20.63 -8.24 13.86
C ASP A 137 -19.33 -7.61 14.40
N ILE A 138 -18.54 -6.95 13.55
CA ILE A 138 -17.51 -6.02 14.07
C ILE A 138 -18.24 -4.76 14.55
N VAL A 139 -18.68 -4.82 15.80
CA VAL A 139 -19.39 -3.75 16.54
C VAL A 139 -18.45 -2.71 17.16
N GLU A 140 -17.13 -2.87 16.99
CA GLU A 140 -16.09 -2.00 17.55
C GLU A 140 -14.91 -1.86 16.59
N ASN A 141 -14.07 -0.83 16.78
CA ASN A 141 -12.83 -0.70 16.02
C ASN A 141 -11.88 -1.84 16.40
N VAL A 142 -11.34 -2.53 15.40
CA VAL A 142 -10.39 -3.63 15.61
C VAL A 142 -9.05 -3.29 14.94
N GLY A 143 -7.95 -3.80 15.47
CA GLY A 143 -6.61 -3.52 14.94
C GLY A 143 -5.93 -2.38 15.68
N ARG A 144 -5.37 -1.41 14.96
CA ARG A 144 -4.49 -0.38 15.56
C ARG A 144 -4.60 0.95 14.85
N GLN A 145 -4.12 1.99 15.54
CA GLN A 145 -3.89 3.31 14.96
C GLN A 145 -2.65 3.32 14.07
N VAL A 146 -2.73 4.11 13.01
CA VAL A 146 -1.70 4.32 11.98
C VAL A 146 -0.34 4.68 12.56
N ALA A 147 -0.33 5.65 13.48
CA ALA A 147 0.91 6.14 14.08
C ALA A 147 1.70 5.00 14.77
N SER A 148 0.98 4.07 15.40
CA SER A 148 1.59 2.95 16.11
C SER A 148 2.18 1.85 15.21
N VAL A 149 1.88 1.89 13.90
CA VAL A 149 2.44 0.94 12.93
C VAL A 149 3.90 1.26 12.62
N PHE A 150 4.25 2.54 12.47
CA PHE A 150 5.61 2.95 12.14
C PHE A 150 6.59 2.70 13.30
N GLU A 151 6.12 2.73 14.55
CA GLU A 151 6.88 2.30 15.73
C GLU A 151 7.40 0.86 15.62
N GLU A 152 6.73 -0.01 14.86
CA GLU A 152 7.17 -1.39 14.62
C GLU A 152 7.93 -1.57 13.30
N ILE A 153 7.64 -0.75 12.29
CA ILE A 153 8.33 -0.81 11.01
C ILE A 153 9.82 -0.54 11.19
N TYR A 154 10.20 0.49 11.95
CA TYR A 154 11.61 0.86 12.08
C TYR A 154 12.46 -0.21 12.77
N PRO A 155 12.07 -0.78 13.94
CA PRO A 155 12.79 -1.91 14.53
C PRO A 155 12.86 -3.11 13.59
N PHE A 156 11.75 -3.46 12.91
CA PHE A 156 11.75 -4.58 11.97
C PHE A 156 12.77 -4.38 10.84
N LEU A 157 12.81 -3.19 10.24
CA LEU A 157 13.76 -2.89 9.17
C LEU A 157 15.22 -2.96 9.66
N LEU A 158 15.49 -2.61 10.92
CA LEU A 158 16.82 -2.78 11.51
C LEU A 158 17.15 -4.27 11.72
N ASP A 159 16.22 -5.06 12.24
CA ASP A 159 16.42 -6.49 12.54
C ASP A 159 16.71 -7.31 11.28
N VAL A 160 16.14 -6.94 10.14
CA VAL A 160 16.40 -7.60 8.84
C VAL A 160 17.54 -6.96 8.05
N GLU A 161 18.32 -6.06 8.68
CA GLU A 161 19.44 -5.33 8.06
C GLU A 161 19.03 -4.63 6.75
N ALA A 162 17.85 -4.01 6.73
CA ALA A 162 17.28 -3.43 5.52
C ALA A 162 18.17 -2.29 4.96
N PRO A 163 18.27 -2.15 3.63
CA PRO A 163 19.03 -1.07 3.01
C PRO A 163 18.53 0.32 3.40
N PRO A 164 19.38 1.37 3.39
CA PRO A 164 18.98 2.74 3.76
C PRO A 164 17.78 3.28 2.97
N GLY A 165 17.64 2.89 1.70
CA GLY A 165 16.49 3.25 0.87
C GLY A 165 15.16 2.75 1.41
N ALA A 166 15.14 1.63 2.14
CA ALA A 166 13.93 1.08 2.75
C ALA A 166 13.47 1.96 3.92
N VAL A 167 14.42 2.43 4.74
CA VAL A 167 14.15 3.37 5.83
C VAL A 167 13.71 4.73 5.28
N ALA A 168 14.31 5.20 4.19
CA ALA A 168 13.88 6.42 3.51
C ALA A 168 12.44 6.31 2.97
N LEU A 169 12.07 5.16 2.41
CA LEU A 169 10.70 4.93 1.95
C LEU A 169 9.72 4.84 3.12
N ALA A 170 10.10 4.20 4.24
CA ALA A 170 9.28 4.15 5.45
C ALA A 170 8.95 5.56 5.97
N ARG A 171 9.94 6.48 6.00
CA ARG A 171 9.72 7.88 6.38
C ARG A 171 8.80 8.63 5.42
N ALA A 172 8.92 8.37 4.11
CA ALA A 172 8.05 8.98 3.11
C ALA A 172 6.59 8.48 3.26
N LEU A 173 6.40 7.19 3.52
CA LEU A 173 5.09 6.60 3.83
C LEU A 173 4.51 7.16 5.13
N GLU A 174 5.32 7.29 6.20
CA GLU A 174 4.90 7.88 7.47
C GLU A 174 4.44 9.33 7.28
N ALA A 175 5.17 10.13 6.51
CA ALA A 175 4.78 11.49 6.18
C ALA A 175 3.46 11.55 5.40
N SER A 176 3.20 10.58 4.52
CA SER A 176 1.92 10.48 3.79
C SER A 176 0.71 10.11 4.67
N CYS A 177 0.96 9.69 5.92
CA CYS A 177 -0.05 9.27 6.88
C CYS A 177 -0.46 10.35 7.90
N GLN A 178 0.05 11.59 7.81
CA GLN A 178 -0.18 12.62 8.83
C GLN A 178 -1.67 12.85 9.13
N ASP A 179 -2.51 12.91 8.09
CA ASP A 179 -3.97 13.08 8.23
C ASP A 179 -4.70 11.79 8.62
N LEU A 180 -4.00 10.66 8.56
CA LEU A 180 -4.52 9.35 8.91
C LEU A 180 -4.14 8.95 10.34
N ALA A 181 -3.25 9.66 11.03
CA ALA A 181 -2.58 9.21 12.26
C ALA A 181 -3.52 8.58 13.33
N GLN A 182 -4.73 9.12 13.49
CA GLN A 182 -5.73 8.68 14.47
C GLN A 182 -6.74 7.65 13.94
N GLN A 183 -6.72 7.35 12.64
CA GLN A 183 -7.63 6.39 12.02
C GLN A 183 -7.26 4.96 12.42
N TRP A 184 -8.29 4.13 12.57
CA TRP A 184 -8.17 2.70 12.80
C TRP A 184 -8.36 1.96 11.49
N TRP A 185 -7.48 1.00 11.20
CA TRP A 185 -7.49 0.26 9.94
C TRP A 185 -8.73 -0.59 9.71
N PHE A 186 -9.34 -1.08 10.80
CA PHE A 186 -10.64 -1.73 10.74
C PHE A 186 -11.60 -0.95 11.63
N SER A 187 -12.36 -0.06 10.99
CA SER A 187 -13.43 0.67 11.67
C SER A 187 -14.67 -0.22 11.82
N ALA A 188 -15.46 0.01 12.87
CA ALA A 188 -16.76 -0.63 13.02
C ALA A 188 -17.63 -0.36 11.78
N ALA A 189 -18.31 -1.39 11.28
CA ALA A 189 -19.29 -1.20 10.21
C ALA A 189 -20.53 -0.52 10.78
N GLU A 190 -21.08 0.47 10.08
CA GLU A 190 -22.39 1.00 10.47
C GLU A 190 -23.45 -0.11 10.36
N PRO A 191 -24.52 -0.13 11.19
CA PRO A 191 -25.54 -1.18 11.18
C PRO A 191 -26.23 -1.40 9.82
N GLY A 192 -26.22 -0.41 8.92
CA GLY A 192 -26.71 -0.52 7.54
C GLY A 192 -25.66 -0.91 6.49
N GLN A 193 -24.39 -0.99 6.90
CA GLN A 193 -23.21 -1.28 6.06
C GLN A 193 -22.53 -2.59 6.46
N LEU A 194 -23.22 -3.46 7.20
CA LEU A 194 -22.68 -4.77 7.57
C LEU A 194 -22.22 -5.49 6.30
N PRO A 195 -20.96 -5.94 6.23
CA PRO A 195 -20.48 -6.64 5.06
C PRO A 195 -21.34 -7.90 4.90
N GLN A 196 -22.14 -7.94 3.82
CA GLN A 196 -22.79 -9.16 3.37
C GLN A 196 -21.70 -10.23 3.20
N ARG A 197 -22.01 -11.53 3.26
CA ARG A 197 -20.96 -12.55 3.05
C ARG A 197 -20.32 -12.35 1.67
N VAL A 198 -19.06 -11.95 1.63
CA VAL A 198 -18.43 -11.49 0.39
C VAL A 198 -17.16 -12.27 0.09
N LEU A 199 -17.26 -13.22 -0.84
CA LEU A 199 -16.17 -13.39 -1.80
C LEU A 199 -16.42 -12.56 -3.08
N GLU A 200 -17.67 -12.26 -3.43
CA GLU A 200 -18.02 -11.71 -4.75
C GLU A 200 -18.94 -10.46 -4.74
N SER A 201 -19.75 -10.21 -3.71
CA SER A 201 -20.56 -8.97 -3.60
C SER A 201 -19.69 -7.71 -3.40
N GLY A 202 -20.11 -6.57 -3.95
CA GLY A 202 -19.39 -5.29 -3.80
C GLY A 202 -17.95 -5.26 -4.32
N VAL A 203 -17.52 -6.24 -5.15
CA VAL A 203 -16.21 -6.22 -5.82
C VAL A 203 -16.11 -5.01 -6.74
N GLU A 204 -17.15 -4.77 -7.56
CA GLU A 204 -17.18 -3.62 -8.47
C GLU A 204 -17.21 -2.29 -7.73
N GLU A 205 -18.01 -2.15 -6.68
CA GLU A 205 -18.06 -0.92 -5.86
C GLU A 205 -16.71 -0.61 -5.21
N ARG A 206 -16.03 -1.64 -4.70
CA ARG A 206 -14.69 -1.49 -4.12
C ARG A 206 -13.65 -1.17 -5.19
N ARG A 207 -13.73 -1.82 -6.36
CA ARG A 207 -12.86 -1.55 -7.50
C ARG A 207 -13.02 -0.11 -7.97
N GLU A 208 -14.25 0.39 -8.07
CA GLU A 208 -14.56 1.77 -8.43
C GLU A 208 -14.04 2.75 -7.38
N ARG A 209 -14.26 2.48 -6.08
CA ARG A 209 -13.71 3.31 -5.01
C ARG A 209 -12.18 3.40 -5.06
N LEU A 210 -11.51 2.26 -5.27
CA LEU A 210 -10.05 2.22 -5.42
C LEU A 210 -9.59 2.99 -6.67
N ARG A 211 -10.30 2.86 -7.78
CA ARG A 211 -10.04 3.59 -9.02
C ARG A 211 -10.10 5.10 -8.77
N GLU A 212 -11.16 5.58 -8.15
CA GLU A 212 -11.34 7.02 -7.87
C GLU A 212 -10.31 7.57 -6.89
N CYS A 213 -9.92 6.78 -5.87
CA CYS A 213 -8.81 7.15 -5.00
C CYS A 213 -7.49 7.26 -5.78
N ILE A 214 -7.16 6.26 -6.61
CA ILE A 214 -5.90 6.26 -7.38
C ILE A 214 -5.89 7.39 -8.43
N LYS A 215 -7.00 7.64 -9.15
CA LYS A 215 -7.12 8.79 -10.07
C LYS A 215 -6.87 10.11 -9.35
N ARG A 216 -7.39 10.26 -8.13
CA ARG A 216 -7.13 11.43 -7.28
C ARG A 216 -5.65 11.55 -6.93
N HIS A 217 -5.01 10.49 -6.43
CA HIS A 217 -3.58 10.52 -6.08
C HIS A 217 -2.67 10.84 -7.28
N VAL A 218 -2.99 10.29 -8.46
CA VAL A 218 -2.27 10.61 -9.71
C VAL A 218 -2.42 12.09 -10.09
N ARG A 219 -3.61 12.67 -9.92
CA ARG A 219 -3.81 14.11 -10.14
C ARG A 219 -3.08 14.96 -9.11
N ASP A 220 -3.17 14.60 -7.84
CA ASP A 220 -2.63 15.35 -6.71
C ASP A 220 -1.09 15.27 -6.66
N ALA A 221 -0.48 14.29 -7.33
CA ALA A 221 0.97 14.20 -7.55
C ALA A 221 1.57 15.43 -8.24
N GLY A 222 0.76 16.19 -9.00
CA GLY A 222 1.18 17.43 -9.65
C GLY A 222 2.28 17.26 -10.71
N CYS A 223 2.48 16.04 -11.21
CA CYS A 223 3.47 15.71 -12.24
C CYS A 223 3.01 14.50 -13.07
N ALA A 224 3.68 14.27 -14.21
CA ALA A 224 3.39 13.12 -15.07
C ALA A 224 3.85 11.81 -14.39
N VAL A 225 2.89 11.06 -13.84
CA VAL A 225 3.12 9.71 -13.32
C VAL A 225 3.15 8.73 -14.48
N SER A 226 4.20 7.91 -14.53
CA SER A 226 4.39 6.88 -15.56
C SER A 226 3.83 5.51 -15.14
N ARG A 227 4.01 5.17 -13.86
CA ARG A 227 3.59 3.89 -13.27
C ARG A 227 2.99 4.11 -11.88
N VAL A 228 1.98 3.31 -11.57
CA VAL A 228 1.39 3.20 -10.24
C VAL A 228 1.57 1.77 -9.73
N PHE A 229 2.19 1.60 -8.56
CA PHE A 229 2.24 0.32 -7.86
C PHE A 229 1.29 0.35 -6.66
N VAL A 230 0.33 -0.56 -6.63
CA VAL A 230 -0.61 -0.74 -5.53
C VAL A 230 -0.18 -1.94 -4.69
N VAL A 231 0.60 -1.69 -3.63
CA VAL A 231 1.08 -2.73 -2.71
C VAL A 231 -0.02 -3.09 -1.73
N CYS A 232 -0.58 -4.27 -1.87
CA CYS A 232 -1.84 -4.64 -1.27
C CYS A 232 -1.89 -6.11 -0.86
N HIS A 233 -3.10 -6.62 -0.64
CA HIS A 233 -3.37 -7.97 -0.18
C HIS A 233 -4.03 -8.79 -1.27
N TRP A 234 -4.11 -10.10 -1.07
CA TRP A 234 -4.69 -11.00 -2.07
C TRP A 234 -6.11 -10.58 -2.47
N GLY A 235 -6.97 -10.21 -1.51
CA GLY A 235 -8.34 -9.80 -1.83
C GLY A 235 -8.44 -8.49 -2.61
N VAL A 236 -7.48 -7.58 -2.44
CA VAL A 236 -7.39 -6.33 -3.23
C VAL A 236 -6.87 -6.62 -4.63
N LEU A 237 -5.80 -7.41 -4.76
CA LEU A 237 -5.28 -7.84 -6.05
C LEU A 237 -6.38 -8.54 -6.87
N PHE A 238 -7.12 -9.46 -6.25
CA PHE A 238 -8.27 -10.11 -6.88
C PHE A 238 -9.35 -9.10 -7.28
N THR A 239 -9.66 -8.11 -6.43
CA THR A 239 -10.64 -7.05 -6.75
C THR A 239 -10.22 -6.25 -7.99
N LEU A 240 -8.93 -5.95 -8.14
CA LEU A 240 -8.41 -5.15 -9.24
C LEU A 240 -8.26 -5.94 -10.53
N THR A 241 -7.85 -7.21 -10.45
CA THR A 241 -7.35 -7.98 -11.61
C THR A 241 -8.18 -9.23 -11.96
N GLY A 242 -9.01 -9.71 -11.03
CA GLY A 242 -9.71 -11.00 -11.15
C GLY A 242 -8.83 -12.24 -10.97
N VAL A 243 -7.52 -12.09 -10.73
CA VAL A 243 -6.58 -13.22 -10.60
C VAL A 243 -6.81 -13.97 -9.28
N LYS A 244 -7.17 -15.24 -9.39
CA LYS A 244 -7.33 -16.15 -8.24
C LYS A 244 -5.99 -16.80 -7.91
N GLY A 245 -5.71 -16.97 -6.61
CA GLY A 245 -4.54 -17.72 -6.14
C GLY A 245 -3.18 -17.04 -6.31
N ALA A 246 -3.14 -15.73 -6.58
CA ALA A 246 -1.88 -15.00 -6.76
C ALA A 246 -0.89 -15.25 -5.62
N ALA A 247 0.37 -15.56 -5.92
CA ALA A 247 1.42 -15.84 -4.93
C ALA A 247 1.85 -14.57 -4.17
N ASN A 248 2.56 -14.74 -3.05
CA ASN A 248 3.20 -13.61 -2.38
C ASN A 248 4.19 -12.94 -3.34
N LEU A 249 4.28 -11.60 -3.30
CA LEU A 249 5.09 -10.78 -4.23
C LEU A 249 4.65 -10.82 -5.70
N GLU A 250 3.54 -11.47 -6.03
CA GLU A 250 3.03 -11.43 -7.40
C GLU A 250 2.60 -10.00 -7.76
N SER A 251 3.08 -9.53 -8.92
CA SER A 251 2.77 -8.23 -9.50
C SER A 251 2.00 -8.44 -10.79
N VAL A 252 0.80 -7.87 -10.88
CA VAL A 252 -0.11 -8.04 -12.01
C VAL A 252 -0.57 -6.69 -12.52
N GLU A 253 -0.46 -6.46 -13.83
CA GLU A 253 -0.97 -5.26 -14.48
C GLU A 253 -2.51 -5.17 -14.39
N VAL A 254 -3.02 -4.01 -13.99
CA VAL A 254 -4.46 -3.71 -13.91
C VAL A 254 -4.90 -3.02 -15.20
N LYS A 255 -5.35 -3.82 -16.17
CA LYS A 255 -5.71 -3.35 -17.51
C LYS A 255 -6.89 -2.37 -17.50
N GLY A 256 -6.76 -1.27 -18.26
CA GLY A 256 -7.80 -0.27 -18.46
C GLY A 256 -8.32 0.36 -17.16
N PHE A 257 -7.47 0.44 -16.14
CA PHE A 257 -7.92 0.83 -14.80
C PHE A 257 -8.15 2.33 -14.66
N LEU A 258 -7.29 3.13 -15.30
CA LEU A 258 -7.33 4.60 -15.24
C LEU A 258 -7.81 5.25 -16.53
N ASP A 259 -8.19 4.44 -17.53
CA ASP A 259 -8.85 4.89 -18.75
C ASP A 259 -10.22 5.55 -18.45
#